data_AF-A0AAW9IVJ1-F1
#
_entry.id   AF-A0AAW9IVJ1-F1
#
_cell.length_a   1.000
_cell.length_b   1.000
_cell.length_c   1.000
_cell.angle_alpha   90.00
_cell.angle_beta   90.00
_cell.angle_gamma   90.00
#
_symmetry.space_group_name_H-M   'P 1'
#
loop_
_entity.id
_entity.type
_entity.pdbx_description
1 polymer ?
#
loop_
_entity_poly.entity_id
_entity_poly.type
_entity_poly.pdbx_seq_one_letter_code
_entity_poly.pdbx_strand_id
1 'polypeptide(L)'
;AQKGFDLPVSAFDGMEDGTFMAGTAAYEKRGIAINVPEWQQDKCIQCNQCAYVCPHAVIRPFLLNENEKENAPEAMKIVPAKALKTEEPTFYTIGVTPLDCTGCGNCAQVCPAPGKALIMKPMDTQEEQIEAWDYAVKDVAPKKNPMNKNTVKGSQFEQPLFEFSGACAGCGETPYAKLVTQLFGDRMMIANATGCSSIWGGSVPATPYTVNNDGHGPAWANSLFEDNAEFGLGMFLG
;
A
#
# COMPACT_ATOMS: atom_id res chain seq x y z
N ALA A 1 22.91 7.00 -5.50
CA ALA A 1 24.22 6.54 -6.01
C ALA A 1 24.12 5.06 -6.36
N GLN A 2 24.85 4.58 -7.37
CA GLN A 2 24.84 3.18 -7.84
C GLN A 2 26.10 2.44 -7.33
N LYS A 3 26.16 2.12 -6.03
CA LYS A 3 27.36 1.63 -5.34
C LYS A 3 27.26 0.20 -4.81
N GLY A 4 26.40 -0.62 -5.41
CA GLY A 4 26.20 -2.00 -4.95
C GLY A 4 27.47 -2.86 -4.98
N PHE A 5 28.36 -2.63 -5.96
CA PHE A 5 29.64 -3.34 -6.06
C PHE A 5 30.66 -2.99 -4.96
N ASP A 6 30.45 -1.89 -4.23
CA ASP A 6 31.33 -1.49 -3.12
C ASP A 6 31.02 -2.27 -1.82
N LEU A 7 29.90 -3.01 -1.77
CA LEU A 7 29.50 -3.77 -0.60
C LEU A 7 30.41 -5.01 -0.43
N PRO A 8 31.13 -5.14 0.70
CA PRO A 8 31.88 -6.36 0.98
C PRO A 8 30.95 -7.53 1.25
N VAL A 9 31.45 -8.76 1.18
CA VAL A 9 30.67 -9.97 1.54
C VAL A 9 30.11 -9.89 2.96
N SER A 10 30.87 -9.29 3.89
CA SER A 10 30.44 -9.09 5.28
C SER A 10 29.26 -8.13 5.45
N ALA A 11 28.86 -7.40 4.40
CA ALA A 11 27.62 -6.62 4.43
C ALA A 11 26.37 -7.50 4.47
N PHE A 12 26.52 -8.80 4.21
CA PHE A 12 25.47 -9.81 4.20
C PHE A 12 25.60 -10.83 5.34
N ASP A 13 26.39 -10.51 6.38
CA ASP A 13 26.49 -11.35 7.59
C ASP A 13 25.10 -11.45 8.26
N GLY A 14 24.65 -12.67 8.55
CA GLY A 14 23.30 -12.98 9.02
C GLY A 14 22.24 -13.11 7.92
N MET A 15 22.63 -12.99 6.64
CA MET A 15 21.78 -13.18 5.45
C MET A 15 22.41 -14.20 4.48
N GLU A 16 23.15 -15.18 5.02
CA GLU A 16 23.96 -16.12 4.23
C GLU A 16 23.11 -17.02 3.31
N ASP A 17 21.84 -17.23 3.65
CA ASP A 17 20.87 -17.99 2.85
C ASP A 17 20.15 -17.15 1.79
N GLY A 18 20.46 -15.85 1.70
CA GLY A 18 19.82 -14.92 0.77
C GLY A 18 18.45 -14.41 1.22
N THR A 19 18.05 -14.62 2.48
CA THR A 19 16.83 -14.05 3.04
C THR A 19 16.96 -12.53 3.18
N PHE A 20 15.98 -11.78 2.66
CA PHE A 20 15.90 -10.33 2.79
C PHE A 20 14.78 -9.90 3.72
N MET A 21 14.98 -8.77 4.40
CA MET A 21 13.97 -8.17 5.26
C MET A 21 12.75 -7.69 4.46
N ALA A 22 11.56 -7.80 5.04
CA ALA A 22 10.31 -7.31 4.46
C ALA A 22 10.19 -5.78 4.55
N GLY A 23 9.40 -5.20 3.65
CA GLY A 23 8.94 -3.80 3.71
C GLY A 23 9.97 -2.75 3.32
N THR A 24 11.10 -3.11 2.70
CA THR A 24 12.14 -2.11 2.36
C THR A 24 11.72 -1.15 1.25
N ALA A 25 10.72 -1.50 0.43
CA ALA A 25 10.18 -0.62 -0.61
C ALA A 25 9.63 0.71 -0.05
N ALA A 26 9.18 0.73 1.21
CA ALA A 26 8.67 1.94 1.87
C ALA A 26 9.70 3.07 1.98
N TYR A 27 11.00 2.75 1.93
CA TYR A 27 12.09 3.71 2.06
C TYR A 27 12.56 4.30 0.72
N GLU A 28 12.07 3.80 -0.43
CA GLU A 28 12.57 4.24 -1.73
C GLU A 28 12.13 5.67 -2.10
N LYS A 29 10.84 5.99 -1.89
CA LYS A 29 10.25 7.33 -2.12
C LYS A 29 10.67 7.95 -3.47
N ARG A 30 10.46 7.18 -4.54
CA ARG A 30 11.07 7.38 -5.87
C ARG A 30 10.71 8.71 -6.56
N GLY A 31 9.53 9.26 -6.29
CA GLY A 31 9.07 10.55 -6.81
C GLY A 31 8.99 10.64 -8.33
N ILE A 32 8.49 9.58 -9.00
CA ILE A 32 8.54 9.47 -10.47
C ILE A 32 7.27 9.89 -11.21
N ALA A 33 6.17 10.17 -10.50
CA ALA A 33 4.93 10.56 -11.14
C ALA A 33 5.02 11.99 -11.71
N ILE A 34 4.50 12.18 -12.93
CA ILE A 34 4.28 13.52 -13.48
C ILE A 34 3.07 14.17 -12.80
N ASN A 35 1.97 13.42 -12.68
CA ASN A 35 0.75 13.85 -12.03
C ASN A 35 0.35 12.86 -10.93
N VAL A 36 -0.18 13.36 -9.83
CA VAL A 36 -0.72 12.57 -8.72
C VAL A 36 -2.18 12.98 -8.45
N PRO A 37 -3.02 12.10 -7.88
CA PRO A 37 -4.43 12.40 -7.69
C PRO A 37 -4.65 13.35 -6.50
N GLU A 38 -5.22 14.52 -6.75
CA GLU A 38 -5.70 15.44 -5.72
C GLU A 38 -7.13 15.07 -5.29
N TRP A 39 -7.34 14.88 -3.99
CA TRP A 39 -8.65 14.54 -3.43
C TRP A 39 -9.56 15.76 -3.27
N GLN A 40 -10.78 15.64 -3.82
CA GLN A 40 -11.86 16.60 -3.73
C GLN A 40 -12.86 16.12 -2.66
N GLN A 41 -12.64 16.53 -1.41
CA GLN A 41 -13.35 16.00 -0.24
C GLN A 41 -14.88 16.15 -0.34
N ASP A 42 -15.36 17.28 -0.88
CA ASP A 42 -16.80 17.61 -0.97
C ASP A 42 -17.56 16.71 -1.95
N LYS A 43 -16.86 16.18 -2.96
CA LYS A 43 -17.44 15.26 -3.95
C LYS A 43 -17.34 13.80 -3.51
N CYS A 44 -16.52 13.50 -2.51
CA CYS A 44 -16.21 12.13 -2.15
C CYS A 44 -17.39 11.42 -1.45
N ILE A 45 -17.73 10.25 -1.96
CA ILE A 45 -18.75 9.37 -1.39
C ILE A 45 -18.18 8.31 -0.43
N GLN A 46 -16.87 8.34 -0.15
CA GLN A 46 -16.18 7.45 0.79
C GLN A 46 -16.38 5.95 0.50
N CYS A 47 -16.21 5.56 -0.77
CA CYS A 47 -16.41 4.18 -1.24
C CYS A 47 -15.13 3.31 -1.23
N ASN A 48 -13.96 3.93 -1.03
CA ASN A 48 -12.63 3.31 -1.06
C ASN A 48 -12.22 2.62 -2.38
N GLN A 49 -12.99 2.74 -3.47
CA GLN A 49 -12.64 2.11 -4.75
C GLN A 49 -11.29 2.59 -5.31
N CYS A 50 -10.91 3.85 -5.05
CA CYS A 50 -9.62 4.40 -5.46
C CYS A 50 -8.43 3.65 -4.85
N ALA A 51 -8.51 3.30 -3.56
CA ALA A 51 -7.51 2.48 -2.88
C ALA A 51 -7.57 1.02 -3.32
N TYR A 52 -8.79 0.51 -3.56
CA TYR A 52 -9.02 -0.86 -4.02
C TYR A 52 -8.27 -1.16 -5.34
N VAL A 53 -8.37 -0.25 -6.31
CA VAL A 53 -7.75 -0.44 -7.65
C VAL A 53 -6.30 0.02 -7.73
N CYS A 54 -5.74 0.61 -6.68
CA CYS A 54 -4.39 1.16 -6.74
C CYS A 54 -3.36 0.01 -6.86
N PRO A 55 -2.54 -0.01 -7.93
CA PRO A 55 -1.56 -1.07 -8.13
C PRO A 55 -0.32 -0.96 -7.24
N HIS A 56 -0.16 0.13 -6.49
CA HIS A 56 1.05 0.39 -5.70
C HIS A 56 0.73 0.75 -4.24
N ALA A 57 -0.54 0.66 -3.81
CA ALA A 57 -1.00 1.06 -2.48
C ALA A 57 -0.66 2.51 -2.09
N VAL A 58 -0.60 3.44 -3.04
CA VAL A 58 -0.16 4.85 -2.85
C VAL A 58 -1.30 5.79 -2.45
N ILE A 59 -2.53 5.27 -2.44
CA ILE A 59 -3.74 5.99 -2.05
C ILE A 59 -4.52 5.09 -1.10
N ARG A 60 -4.79 5.56 0.12
CA ARG A 60 -5.40 4.77 1.19
C ARG A 60 -6.44 5.60 1.95
N PRO A 61 -7.54 4.99 2.40
CA PRO A 61 -8.43 5.62 3.35
C PRO A 61 -7.86 5.49 4.76
N PHE A 62 -7.94 6.55 5.54
CA PHE A 62 -7.60 6.54 6.97
C PHE A 62 -8.81 6.99 7.78
N LEU A 63 -8.92 6.44 8.98
CA LEU A 63 -9.90 6.83 9.97
C LEU A 63 -9.19 7.49 11.14
N LEU A 64 -9.70 8.64 11.57
CA LEU A 64 -9.12 9.44 12.65
C LEU A 64 -10.15 9.62 13.77
N ASN A 65 -9.67 9.62 15.02
CA ASN A 65 -10.42 10.15 16.15
C ASN A 65 -10.25 11.68 16.24
N GLU A 66 -10.93 12.33 17.18
CA GLU A 66 -10.88 13.80 17.33
C GLU A 66 -9.46 14.31 17.59
N ASN A 67 -8.71 13.68 18.50
CA ASN A 67 -7.34 14.09 18.83
C ASN A 67 -6.39 13.95 17.64
N GLU A 68 -6.49 12.87 16.87
CA GLU A 68 -5.68 12.69 15.65
C GLU A 68 -6.07 13.72 14.57
N LYS A 69 -7.35 14.08 14.46
CA LYS A 69 -7.79 15.15 13.56
C LYS A 69 -7.24 16.51 13.97
N GLU A 70 -7.23 16.83 15.26
CA GLU A 70 -6.73 18.11 15.78
C GLU A 70 -5.22 18.27 15.63
N ASN A 71 -4.47 17.16 15.68
CA ASN A 71 -3.02 17.14 15.49
C ASN A 71 -2.60 16.89 14.04
N ALA A 72 -3.54 16.72 13.11
CA ALA A 72 -3.22 16.47 11.72
C ALA A 72 -2.60 17.71 11.04
N PRO A 73 -1.65 17.54 10.10
CA PRO A 73 -1.09 18.63 9.31
C PRO A 73 -2.18 19.41 8.56
N GLU A 74 -1.97 20.71 8.34
CA GLU A 74 -2.96 21.59 7.67
C GLU A 74 -3.36 21.10 6.27
N ALA A 75 -2.42 20.50 5.55
CA ALA A 75 -2.65 19.93 4.22
C ALA A 75 -3.50 18.65 4.23
N MET A 76 -3.67 18.00 5.39
CA MET A 76 -4.52 16.83 5.52
C MET A 76 -6.00 17.25 5.53
N LYS A 77 -6.64 17.12 4.38
CA LYS A 77 -8.10 17.24 4.24
C LYS A 77 -8.80 16.16 5.05
N ILE A 78 -9.79 16.52 5.86
CA ILE A 78 -10.52 15.60 6.74
C ILE A 78 -12.02 15.91 6.67
N VAL A 79 -12.84 14.86 6.58
CA VAL A 79 -14.31 14.97 6.61
C VAL A 79 -14.91 14.01 7.62
N PRO A 80 -16.16 14.23 8.09
CA PRO A 80 -16.85 13.23 8.91
C PRO A 80 -17.00 11.90 8.16
N ALA A 81 -16.74 10.78 8.85
CA ALA A 81 -16.90 9.47 8.26
C ALA A 81 -18.39 9.14 8.06
N LYS A 82 -18.74 8.62 6.89
CA LYS A 82 -20.11 8.28 6.48
C LYS A 82 -20.33 6.78 6.55
N ALA A 83 -21.53 6.40 7.02
CA ALA A 83 -22.01 5.02 7.05
C ALA A 83 -21.07 4.05 7.79
N LEU A 84 -20.44 4.52 8.87
CA LEU A 84 -19.74 3.68 9.84
C LEU A 84 -20.57 3.62 11.12
N LYS A 85 -20.60 2.44 11.77
CA LYS A 85 -21.20 2.27 13.09
C LYS A 85 -20.09 2.41 14.12
N THR A 86 -19.85 3.63 14.60
CA THR A 86 -18.85 3.93 15.61
C THR A 86 -19.54 4.52 16.84
N GLU A 87 -19.02 4.19 18.03
CA GLU A 87 -19.52 4.74 19.30
C GLU A 87 -19.12 6.21 19.45
N GLU A 88 -17.94 6.56 18.95
CA GLU A 88 -17.36 7.90 18.98
C GLU A 88 -17.38 8.55 17.58
N PRO A 89 -17.37 9.90 17.51
CA PRO A 89 -17.13 10.64 16.28
C PRO A 89 -15.86 10.12 15.59
N THR A 90 -16.01 9.71 14.33
CA THR A 90 -14.91 9.20 13.51
C THR A 90 -14.82 10.04 12.25
N PHE A 91 -13.59 10.39 11.88
CA PHE A 91 -13.28 11.18 10.71
C PHE A 91 -12.61 10.32 9.65
N TYR A 92 -12.70 10.77 8.41
CA TYR A 92 -12.23 10.08 7.23
C TYR A 92 -11.36 11.00 6.39
N THR A 93 -10.26 10.46 5.90
CA THR A 93 -9.43 11.10 4.88
C THR A 93 -8.99 10.08 3.83
N ILE A 94 -8.73 10.56 2.62
CA ILE A 94 -7.98 9.82 1.61
C ILE A 94 -6.57 10.40 1.59
N GLY A 95 -5.61 9.63 2.08
CA GLY A 95 -4.19 9.96 1.95
C GLY A 95 -3.65 9.50 0.59
N VAL A 96 -2.72 10.28 0.04
CA VAL A 96 -1.97 9.96 -1.19
C VAL A 96 -0.50 10.26 -0.93
N THR A 97 0.41 9.31 -1.19
CA THR A 97 1.87 9.57 -1.18
C THR A 97 2.31 10.04 -2.56
N PRO A 98 2.74 11.30 -2.74
CA PRO A 98 3.28 11.76 -4.02
C PRO A 98 4.54 11.02 -4.42
N LEU A 99 5.35 10.61 -3.43
CA LEU A 99 6.67 10.03 -3.65
C LEU A 99 6.64 8.56 -4.10
N ASP A 100 5.56 7.83 -3.84
CA ASP A 100 5.43 6.46 -4.31
C ASP A 100 4.44 6.33 -5.47
N CYS A 101 3.65 7.38 -5.75
CA CYS A 101 2.71 7.40 -6.86
C CYS A 101 3.43 7.21 -8.20
N THR A 102 2.80 6.46 -9.11
CA THR A 102 3.27 6.24 -10.48
C THR A 102 2.50 7.05 -11.52
N GLY A 103 1.48 7.81 -11.10
CA GLY A 103 0.69 8.69 -11.97
C GLY A 103 -0.20 7.95 -12.99
N CYS A 104 -0.50 6.67 -12.78
CA CYS A 104 -1.27 5.87 -13.73
C CYS A 104 -2.73 6.31 -13.95
N GLY A 105 -3.32 7.08 -13.02
CA GLY A 105 -4.67 7.63 -13.15
C GLY A 105 -5.82 6.66 -12.86
N ASN A 106 -5.56 5.37 -12.59
CA ASN A 106 -6.61 4.35 -12.34
C ASN A 106 -7.60 4.77 -11.24
N CYS A 107 -7.11 5.35 -10.15
CA CYS A 107 -7.93 5.80 -9.02
C CYS A 107 -8.90 6.93 -9.42
N ALA A 108 -8.46 7.89 -10.24
CA ALA A 108 -9.31 8.95 -10.76
C ALA A 108 -10.31 8.42 -11.79
N GLN A 109 -9.88 7.50 -12.65
CA GLN A 109 -10.75 6.87 -13.65
C GLN A 109 -11.89 6.10 -13.00
N VAL A 110 -11.61 5.24 -12.02
CA VAL A 110 -12.65 4.42 -11.36
C VAL A 110 -13.58 5.22 -10.46
N CYS A 111 -13.16 6.42 -10.03
CA CYS A 111 -13.93 7.23 -9.08
C CYS A 111 -15.39 7.41 -9.55
N PRO A 112 -16.38 6.87 -8.80
CA PRO A 112 -17.78 6.87 -9.23
C PRO A 112 -18.52 8.15 -8.84
N ALA A 113 -17.87 9.05 -8.09
CA ALA A 113 -18.50 10.29 -7.65
C ALA A 113 -18.87 11.19 -8.85
N PRO A 114 -20.08 11.76 -8.86
CA PRO A 114 -20.45 12.79 -9.84
C PRO A 114 -19.43 13.92 -9.85
N GLY A 115 -18.92 14.28 -11.04
CA GLY A 115 -17.91 15.34 -11.18
C GLY A 115 -16.52 14.99 -10.64
N LYS A 116 -16.24 13.70 -10.37
CA LYS A 116 -14.96 13.09 -9.95
C LYS A 116 -14.37 13.67 -8.65
N ALA A 117 -14.19 12.79 -7.65
CA ALA A 117 -13.58 13.15 -6.37
C ALA A 117 -12.05 13.06 -6.35
N LEU A 118 -11.44 12.68 -7.47
CA LEU A 118 -9.98 12.63 -7.65
C LEU A 118 -9.67 13.26 -9.01
N ILE A 119 -8.78 14.25 -9.01
CA ILE A 119 -8.36 14.98 -10.20
C ILE A 119 -6.84 14.87 -10.28
N MET A 120 -6.31 14.42 -11.42
CA MET A 120 -4.86 14.33 -11.60
C MET A 120 -4.27 15.74 -11.69
N LYS A 121 -3.29 16.04 -10.86
CA LYS A 121 -2.59 17.33 -10.78
C LYS A 121 -1.07 17.13 -10.88
N PRO A 122 -0.31 18.12 -11.40
CA PRO A 122 1.15 18.07 -11.38
C PRO A 122 1.68 17.76 -9.98
N MET A 123 2.66 16.87 -9.87
CA MET A 123 3.17 16.37 -8.59
C MET A 123 3.70 17.49 -7.68
N ASP A 124 4.36 18.49 -8.25
CA ASP A 124 4.89 19.68 -7.56
C ASP A 124 3.79 20.51 -6.86
N THR A 125 2.56 20.47 -7.36
CA THR A 125 1.41 21.11 -6.69
C THR A 125 0.88 20.35 -5.48
N GLN A 126 1.42 19.16 -5.19
CA GLN A 126 0.92 18.25 -4.16
C GLN A 126 2.01 17.90 -3.13
N GLU A 127 3.12 18.64 -3.07
CA GLU A 127 4.24 18.38 -2.15
C GLU A 127 3.82 18.37 -0.68
N GLU A 128 2.88 19.24 -0.29
CA GLU A 128 2.36 19.28 1.09
C GLU A 128 1.66 17.97 1.51
N GLN A 129 1.25 17.12 0.56
CA GLN A 129 0.70 15.80 0.86
C GLN A 129 1.76 14.81 1.37
N ILE A 130 3.05 15.10 1.22
CA ILE A 130 4.12 14.26 1.79
C ILE A 130 4.00 14.23 3.32
N GLU A 131 3.87 15.39 3.95
CA GLU A 131 3.71 15.49 5.42
C GLU A 131 2.38 14.87 5.88
N ALA A 132 1.29 15.16 5.16
CA ALA A 132 -0.01 14.57 5.46
C ALA A 132 0.02 13.03 5.35
N TRP A 133 0.67 12.48 4.33
CA TRP A 133 0.83 11.03 4.18
C TRP A 133 1.63 10.44 5.33
N ASP A 134 2.78 11.04 5.65
CA ASP A 134 3.66 10.57 6.73
C ASP A 134 2.92 10.54 8.07
N TYR A 135 2.15 11.58 8.39
CA TYR A 135 1.28 11.60 9.56
C TYR A 135 0.27 10.45 9.54
N ALA A 136 -0.39 10.23 8.39
CA ALA A 136 -1.39 9.18 8.23
C ALA A 136 -0.84 7.77 8.47
N VAL A 137 0.41 7.51 8.07
CA VAL A 137 1.02 6.18 8.20
C VAL A 137 1.80 5.97 9.50
N LYS A 138 2.33 7.03 10.13
CA LYS A 138 3.18 6.94 11.33
C LYS A 138 2.44 7.27 12.62
N ASP A 139 1.58 8.29 12.59
CA ASP A 139 1.02 8.91 13.80
C ASP A 139 -0.45 8.54 14.04
N VAL A 140 -1.20 8.23 12.99
CA VAL A 140 -2.58 7.73 13.12
C VAL A 140 -2.56 6.30 13.63
N ALA A 141 -3.15 6.08 14.81
CA ALA A 141 -3.12 4.78 15.47
C ALA A 141 -3.92 3.74 14.66
N PRO A 142 -3.48 2.47 14.62
CA PRO A 142 -4.22 1.38 14.01
C PRO A 142 -5.60 1.23 14.65
N LYS A 143 -6.64 1.13 13.82
CA LYS A 143 -8.03 0.97 14.27
C LYS A 143 -8.58 -0.34 13.78
N LYS A 144 -9.41 -0.97 14.61
CA LYS A 144 -10.19 -2.13 14.17
C LYS A 144 -11.07 -1.73 12.99
N ASN A 145 -11.10 -2.56 11.96
CA ASN A 145 -11.96 -2.34 10.81
C ASN A 145 -13.43 -2.21 11.25
N PRO A 146 -14.08 -1.04 11.02
CA PRO A 146 -15.47 -0.81 11.42
C PRO A 146 -16.48 -1.45 10.46
N MET A 147 -16.02 -2.16 9.43
CA MET A 147 -16.85 -2.77 8.40
C MET A 147 -16.47 -4.24 8.18
N ASN A 148 -17.31 -4.96 7.43
CA ASN A 148 -16.96 -6.29 6.96
C ASN A 148 -15.83 -6.19 5.91
N LYS A 149 -14.65 -6.76 6.22
CA LYS A 149 -13.49 -6.78 5.33
C LYS A 149 -13.72 -7.48 3.98
N ASN A 150 -14.77 -8.29 3.85
CA ASN A 150 -15.14 -8.95 2.59
C ASN A 150 -15.92 -8.03 1.62
N THR A 151 -16.13 -6.76 1.98
CA THR A 151 -16.73 -5.76 1.09
C THR A 151 -15.66 -4.88 0.45
N VAL A 152 -15.95 -4.28 -0.71
CA VAL A 152 -15.01 -3.35 -1.37
C VAL A 152 -14.61 -2.22 -0.43
N LYS A 153 -15.56 -1.58 0.27
CA LYS A 153 -15.25 -0.51 1.21
C LYS A 153 -14.45 -1.01 2.41
N GLY A 154 -14.92 -2.10 3.04
CA GLY A 154 -14.32 -2.63 4.27
C GLY A 154 -12.92 -3.19 4.08
N SER A 155 -12.65 -3.91 2.98
CA SER A 155 -11.31 -4.45 2.69
C SER A 155 -10.23 -3.37 2.68
N GLN A 156 -10.58 -2.14 2.31
CA GLN A 156 -9.61 -1.05 2.18
C GLN A 156 -9.32 -0.31 3.48
N PHE A 157 -10.04 -0.60 4.56
CA PHE A 157 -9.64 -0.19 5.90
C PHE A 157 -8.61 -1.13 6.54
N GLU A 158 -8.36 -2.29 5.94
CA GLU A 158 -7.24 -3.15 6.33
C GLU A 158 -5.94 -2.58 5.71
N GLN A 159 -4.86 -2.62 6.49
CA GLN A 159 -3.54 -2.24 6.01
C GLN A 159 -3.15 -3.14 4.82
N PRO A 160 -2.76 -2.59 3.67
CA PRO A 160 -2.15 -3.38 2.61
C PRO A 160 -0.77 -3.86 3.06
N LEU A 161 -0.51 -5.17 2.99
CA LEU A 161 0.80 -5.76 3.28
C LEU A 161 1.60 -6.06 2.01
N PHE A 162 1.26 -5.34 0.94
CA PHE A 162 1.96 -5.28 -0.33
C PHE A 162 1.85 -3.86 -0.87
N GLU A 163 2.98 -3.16 -0.93
CA GLU A 163 3.04 -1.73 -1.22
C GLU A 163 4.28 -1.34 -2.02
N PHE A 164 4.15 -0.29 -2.85
CA PHE A 164 5.27 0.41 -3.51
C PHE A 164 6.19 -0.45 -4.41
N SER A 165 5.68 -1.58 -4.92
CA SER A 165 6.45 -2.47 -5.80
C SER A 165 7.03 -1.82 -7.05
N GLY A 166 8.04 -2.45 -7.63
CA GLY A 166 8.64 -2.07 -8.92
C GLY A 166 7.76 -2.31 -10.15
N ALA A 167 6.49 -2.70 -9.99
CA ALA A 167 5.58 -2.97 -11.11
C ALA A 167 5.32 -1.71 -11.96
N CYS A 168 4.93 -1.92 -13.22
CA CYS A 168 4.59 -0.84 -14.15
C CYS A 168 3.46 0.06 -13.63
N ALA A 169 3.45 1.33 -14.06
CA ALA A 169 2.34 2.24 -13.80
C ALA A 169 1.03 1.67 -14.36
N GLY A 170 0.05 1.40 -13.50
CA GLY A 170 -1.22 0.80 -13.92
C GLY A 170 -1.19 -0.72 -14.10
N CYS A 171 -0.21 -1.42 -13.52
CA CYS A 171 -0.12 -2.89 -13.54
C CYS A 171 -1.47 -3.56 -13.17
N GLY A 172 -1.85 -4.57 -13.95
CA GLY A 172 -3.09 -5.31 -13.74
C GLY A 172 -3.00 -6.42 -12.68
N GLU A 173 -1.78 -6.82 -12.26
CA GLU A 173 -1.59 -7.92 -11.31
C GLU A 173 -1.67 -7.46 -9.86
N THR A 174 -0.98 -6.36 -9.54
CA THR A 174 -0.72 -5.95 -8.16
C THR A 174 -1.94 -5.50 -7.34
N PRO A 175 -3.04 -4.95 -7.91
CA PRO A 175 -4.25 -4.73 -7.13
C PRO A 175 -4.81 -6.02 -6.52
N TYR A 176 -4.67 -7.15 -7.21
CA TYR A 176 -5.09 -8.46 -6.69
C TYR A 176 -4.18 -8.93 -5.56
N ALA A 177 -2.86 -8.88 -5.76
CA ALA A 177 -1.89 -9.23 -4.71
C ALA A 177 -2.12 -8.41 -3.44
N LYS A 178 -2.24 -7.08 -3.58
CA LYS A 178 -2.59 -6.16 -2.49
C LYS A 178 -3.86 -6.58 -1.76
N LEU A 179 -4.94 -6.83 -2.49
CA LEU A 179 -6.22 -7.21 -1.87
C LEU A 179 -6.12 -8.53 -1.09
N VAL A 180 -5.43 -9.54 -1.62
CA VAL A 180 -5.24 -10.81 -0.90
C VAL A 180 -4.51 -10.57 0.43
N THR A 181 -3.49 -9.72 0.44
CA THR A 181 -2.78 -9.37 1.69
C THR A 181 -3.68 -8.62 2.69
N GLN A 182 -4.61 -7.79 2.23
CA GLN A 182 -5.57 -7.11 3.11
C GLN A 182 -6.56 -8.09 3.77
N LEU A 183 -6.80 -9.26 3.17
CA LEU A 183 -7.73 -10.25 3.69
C LEU A 183 -7.06 -11.29 4.58
N PHE A 184 -5.85 -11.73 4.23
CA PHE A 184 -5.18 -12.90 4.83
C PHE A 184 -3.68 -12.69 5.10
N GLY A 185 -3.15 -11.49 4.87
CA GLY A 185 -1.72 -11.21 4.90
C GLY A 185 -1.06 -11.44 6.26
N ASP A 186 -1.84 -11.39 7.34
CA ASP A 186 -1.39 -11.63 8.72
C ASP A 186 -0.93 -13.08 8.97
N ARG A 187 -1.26 -14.02 8.08
CA ARG A 187 -1.03 -15.46 8.29
C ARG A 187 -0.83 -16.26 7.01
N MET A 188 -0.46 -15.60 5.90
CA MET A 188 -0.29 -16.27 4.62
C MET A 188 1.17 -16.57 4.31
N MET A 189 1.37 -17.66 3.58
CA MET A 189 2.63 -17.98 2.89
C MET A 189 2.39 -17.86 1.38
N ILE A 190 3.39 -17.37 0.65
CA ILE A 190 3.34 -17.18 -0.80
C ILE A 190 4.48 -17.98 -1.42
N ALA A 191 4.13 -19.06 -2.13
CA ALA A 191 4.96 -19.67 -3.15
C ALA A 191 4.69 -18.95 -4.49
N ASN A 192 5.67 -18.18 -4.95
CA ASN A 192 5.55 -17.36 -6.15
C ASN A 192 6.38 -17.94 -7.29
N ALA A 193 5.74 -18.21 -8.44
CA ALA A 193 6.45 -18.67 -9.64
C ALA A 193 7.34 -17.55 -10.21
N THR A 194 8.39 -17.91 -10.92
CA THR A 194 9.20 -16.91 -11.63
C THR A 194 8.41 -16.23 -12.73
N GLY A 195 8.43 -14.90 -12.78
CA GLY A 195 7.68 -14.11 -13.74
C GLY A 195 7.56 -12.65 -13.30
N CYS A 196 6.65 -11.88 -13.90
CA CYS A 196 6.43 -10.48 -13.47
C CYS A 196 6.20 -10.39 -11.96
N SER A 197 5.42 -11.32 -11.38
CA SER A 197 5.14 -11.36 -9.95
C SER A 197 6.35 -11.60 -9.06
N SER A 198 7.33 -12.39 -9.49
CA SER A 198 8.59 -12.51 -8.73
C SER A 198 9.49 -11.30 -8.91
N ILE A 199 9.48 -10.66 -10.09
CA ILE A 199 10.28 -9.46 -10.34
C ILE A 199 9.77 -8.27 -9.52
N TRP A 200 8.49 -7.92 -9.63
CA TRP A 200 7.97 -6.82 -8.81
C TRP A 200 7.83 -7.20 -7.34
N GLY A 201 7.76 -8.49 -7.00
CA GLY A 201 7.55 -9.01 -5.65
C GLY A 201 8.81 -9.28 -4.84
N GLY A 202 9.97 -9.46 -5.49
CA GLY A 202 11.20 -9.92 -4.83
C GLY A 202 12.52 -9.48 -5.50
N SER A 203 12.54 -8.38 -6.26
CA SER A 203 13.80 -7.81 -6.76
C SER A 203 14.52 -7.02 -5.67
N VAL A 204 15.49 -7.67 -5.02
CA VAL A 204 16.30 -7.07 -3.96
C VAL A 204 17.09 -5.85 -4.47
N PRO A 205 17.29 -4.80 -3.66
CA PRO A 205 17.02 -4.76 -2.22
C PRO A 205 15.61 -4.28 -1.83
N ALA A 206 14.71 -3.98 -2.77
CA ALA A 206 13.39 -3.42 -2.50
C ALA A 206 12.31 -4.51 -2.40
N THR A 207 11.85 -4.80 -1.18
CA THR A 207 10.81 -5.80 -0.90
C THR A 207 9.47 -5.09 -0.64
N PRO A 208 8.43 -5.32 -1.47
CA PRO A 208 7.13 -4.66 -1.35
C PRO A 208 6.18 -5.34 -0.35
N TYR A 209 6.40 -6.62 -0.06
CA TYR A 209 5.67 -7.32 1.00
C TYR A 209 6.15 -6.80 2.34
N THR A 210 5.23 -6.41 3.21
CA THR A 210 5.52 -5.76 4.50
C THR A 210 4.74 -6.43 5.64
N VAL A 211 4.91 -5.92 6.86
CA VAL A 211 4.24 -6.42 8.07
C VAL A 211 3.22 -5.43 8.59
N ASN A 212 2.23 -5.94 9.32
CA ASN A 212 1.31 -5.13 10.10
C ASN A 212 1.97 -4.63 11.39
N ASN A 213 1.21 -3.88 12.19
CA ASN A 213 1.70 -3.30 13.46
C ASN A 213 2.05 -4.34 14.53
N ASP A 214 1.57 -5.58 14.41
CA ASP A 214 1.91 -6.69 15.29
C ASP A 214 3.16 -7.46 14.79
N GLY A 215 3.77 -7.02 13.69
CA GLY A 215 4.93 -7.68 13.08
C GLY A 215 4.58 -8.89 12.22
N HIS A 216 3.30 -9.09 11.87
CA HIS A 216 2.84 -10.21 11.05
C HIS A 216 2.65 -9.77 9.60
N GLY A 217 3.09 -10.60 8.65
CA GLY A 217 2.93 -10.34 7.23
C GLY A 217 3.18 -11.58 6.37
N PRO A 218 3.00 -11.47 5.04
CA PRO A 218 3.17 -12.60 4.14
C PRO A 218 4.61 -13.12 4.16
N ALA A 219 4.80 -14.40 4.45
CA ALA A 219 6.07 -15.07 4.18
C ALA A 219 6.16 -15.37 2.68
N TRP A 220 7.10 -14.76 1.97
CA TRP A 220 7.19 -14.85 0.51
C TRP A 220 8.45 -15.59 0.09
N ALA A 221 8.31 -16.51 -0.87
CA ALA A 221 9.45 -17.18 -1.50
C ALA A 221 9.17 -17.47 -2.98
N ASN A 222 10.23 -17.41 -3.77
CA ASN A 222 10.26 -17.84 -5.16
C ASN A 222 11.28 -18.98 -5.28
N SER A 223 10.81 -20.18 -5.63
CA SER A 223 11.69 -21.30 -5.96
C SER A 223 12.14 -21.15 -7.42
N LEU A 224 11.53 -21.86 -8.35
CA LEU A 224 11.84 -21.80 -9.78
C LEU A 224 10.59 -21.42 -10.59
N PHE A 225 10.74 -21.44 -11.91
CA PHE A 225 9.65 -21.14 -12.81
C PHE A 225 8.67 -22.32 -12.92
N GLU A 226 9.22 -23.52 -12.94
CA GLU A 226 8.56 -24.76 -13.30
C GLU A 226 7.99 -25.55 -12.11
N ASP A 227 8.35 -25.21 -10.86
CA ASP A 227 8.07 -26.01 -9.66
C ASP A 227 7.16 -25.32 -8.64
N ASN A 228 6.53 -24.20 -9.00
CA ASN A 228 5.85 -23.34 -8.02
C ASN A 228 4.72 -24.06 -7.27
N ALA A 229 3.99 -24.94 -7.95
CA ALA A 229 2.87 -25.65 -7.33
C ALA A 229 3.36 -26.69 -6.32
N GLU A 230 4.41 -27.43 -6.69
CA GLU A 230 5.09 -28.43 -5.87
C GLU A 230 5.78 -27.79 -4.67
N PHE A 231 6.38 -26.62 -4.87
CA PHE A 231 6.98 -25.82 -3.79
C PHE A 231 5.93 -25.36 -2.78
N GLY A 232 4.80 -24.83 -3.26
CA GLY A 232 3.66 -24.47 -2.41
C GLY A 232 3.03 -25.67 -1.70
N LEU A 233 2.97 -26.84 -2.36
CA LEU A 233 2.55 -28.09 -1.72
C LEU A 233 3.52 -28.49 -0.60
N GLY A 234 4.83 -28.34 -0.82
CA GLY A 234 5.85 -28.55 0.20
C GLY A 234 5.64 -27.68 1.44
N MET A 235 5.36 -26.38 1.25
CA MET A 235 5.01 -25.47 2.36
C MET A 235 3.77 -25.90 3.14
N PHE A 236 2.79 -26.52 2.47
CA PHE A 236 1.56 -26.99 3.13
C PHE A 236 1.77 -28.28 3.93
N LEU A 237 2.70 -29.14 3.50
CA LEU A 237 2.96 -30.43 4.13
C LEU A 237 3.99 -30.36 5.28
N GLY A 238 4.89 -29.38 5.26
CA GLY A 238 5.93 -29.17 6.27
C GLY A 238 5.42 -28.47 7.52
#